data_AF-A0A3A4QNH0-F1
#
_entry.id   AF-A0A3A4QNH0-F1
#
_cell.length_a   1.000
_cell.length_b   1.000
_cell.length_c   1.000
_cell.angle_alpha   90.00
_cell.angle_beta   90.00
_cell.angle_gamma   90.00
#
_symmetry.space_group_name_H-M   'P 1'
#
loop_
_entity.id
_entity.type
_entity.pdbx_description
1 polymer ?
#
loop_
_entity_poly.entity_id
_entity_poly.type
_entity_poly.pdbx_seq_one_letter_code
_entity_poly.pdbx_strand_id
1 'polypeptide(L)'
;MQQIKFPYLKYIITPPTQKPAKYVYRPVIPIKLFLDNRVITFDSLVDSGADECTFPAWIAKTLGHDVYKGKQKIFSGIGGSVLAYLRLKADGLRYCPLSQC
;
A
#
# COMPACT_ATOMS: atom_id res chain seq x y z
N MET A 1 17.08 2.60 -18.19
CA MET A 1 15.95 2.62 -17.24
C MET A 1 15.66 4.06 -16.86
N GLN A 2 14.43 4.56 -17.02
CA GLN A 2 14.07 5.88 -16.49
C GLN A 2 14.10 5.83 -14.96
N GLN A 3 14.75 6.82 -14.34
CA GLN A 3 14.82 6.92 -12.88
C GLN A 3 13.50 7.51 -12.37
N ILE A 4 12.70 6.67 -11.71
CA ILE A 4 11.44 7.08 -11.09
C ILE A 4 11.78 7.73 -9.73
N LYS A 5 11.50 9.03 -9.57
CA LYS A 5 11.65 9.74 -8.30
C LYS A 5 10.29 9.90 -7.63
N PHE A 6 10.20 9.46 -6.38
CA PHE A 6 9.02 9.61 -5.53
C PHE A 6 9.26 10.67 -4.46
N PRO A 7 8.24 11.48 -4.10
CA PRO A 7 8.33 12.33 -2.92
C PRO A 7 8.34 11.45 -1.67
N TYR A 8 9.52 11.31 -1.07
CA TYR A 8 9.70 10.52 0.13
C TYR A 8 9.17 11.26 1.36
N LEU A 9 8.17 10.68 2.03
CA LEU A 9 7.64 11.22 3.28
C LEU A 9 8.41 10.64 4.47
N LYS A 10 9.02 11.53 5.26
CA LYS A 10 9.81 11.16 6.45
C LYS A 10 8.89 10.85 7.63
N TYR A 11 8.36 9.63 7.69
CA TYR A 11 7.68 9.13 8.89
C TYR A 11 8.70 8.72 9.93
N ILE A 12 8.87 9.57 10.95
CA ILE A 12 9.73 9.30 12.09
C ILE A 12 9.03 8.28 12.99
N ILE A 13 9.72 7.19 13.29
CA ILE A 13 9.32 6.25 14.33
C ILE A 13 10.47 6.06 15.32
N THR A 14 10.10 5.92 16.58
CA THR A 14 11.00 5.55 17.66
C THR A 14 10.72 4.08 18.01
N PRO A 15 11.64 3.15 17.68
CA PRO A 15 11.46 1.74 18.04
C PRO A 15 11.38 1.62 19.58
N PRO A 16 10.36 0.93 20.12
CA PRO A 16 10.21 0.80 21.58
C PRO A 16 11.34 -0.02 22.21
N THR A 17 12.07 -0.79 21.40
CA THR A 17 13.10 -1.74 21.84
C THR A 17 14.51 -1.15 21.89
N GLN A 18 14.74 0.05 21.35
CA GLN A 18 16.09 0.61 21.21
C GLN A 18 16.35 1.72 22.24
N LYS A 19 17.36 1.52 23.09
CA LYS A 19 17.85 2.52 24.06
C LYS A 19 19.34 2.81 23.76
N PRO A 20 19.75 4.07 23.55
CA PRO A 20 18.93 5.29 23.52
C PRO A 20 17.96 5.31 22.33
N ALA A 21 16.90 6.11 22.45
CA ALA A 21 15.89 6.28 21.41
C ALA A 21 16.57 6.76 20.10
N LYS A 22 16.53 5.94 19.06
CA LYS A 22 17.02 6.29 17.73
C LYS A 22 15.84 6.48 16.80
N TYR A 23 15.85 7.56 16.05
CA TYR A 23 14.86 7.77 15.00
C TYR A 23 15.19 6.88 13.80
N VAL A 24 14.20 6.13 13.33
CA VAL A 24 14.26 5.44 12.05
C VAL A 24 13.18 6.00 11.14
N TYR A 25 13.44 6.00 9.84
CA TYR A 25 12.48 6.48 8.85
C TYR A 25 11.92 5.29 8.05
N ARG A 26 10.60 5.27 7.83
CA ARG A 26 9.95 4.26 6.97
C ARG A 26 9.93 4.72 5.53
N PRO A 27 10.16 3.84 4.53
CA PRO A 27 10.09 4.17 3.10
C PRO A 27 8.62 4.36 2.64
N VAL A 28 8.01 5.50 2.98
CA VAL A 28 6.62 5.80 2.64
C VAL A 28 6.54 6.81 1.49
N ILE A 29 5.64 6.56 0.55
CA ILE A 29 5.36 7.41 -0.61
C ILE A 29 3.84 7.68 -0.73
N PRO A 30 3.41 8.86 -1.19
CA PRO A 30 2.02 9.11 -1.52
C PRO A 30 1.67 8.44 -2.85
N ILE A 31 0.55 7.72 -2.88
CA ILE A 31 0.04 7.06 -4.07
C ILE A 31 -1.40 7.48 -4.36
N LYS A 32 -1.72 7.62 -5.65
CA LYS A 32 -3.09 7.74 -6.16
C LYS A 32 -3.52 6.40 -6.76
N LEU A 33 -4.65 5.88 -6.30
CA LEU A 33 -5.35 4.75 -6.94
C LEU A 33 -6.58 5.28 -7.67
N PHE A 34 -6.72 4.87 -8.93
CA PHE A 34 -7.85 5.21 -9.78
C PHE A 34 -8.63 3.94 -10.10
N LEU A 35 -9.96 4.01 -10.07
CA LEU A 35 -10.85 3.00 -10.64
C LEU A 35 -11.97 3.73 -11.40
N ASP A 36 -11.99 3.56 -12.71
CA ASP A 36 -12.86 4.32 -13.62
C ASP A 36 -12.76 5.84 -13.37
N ASN A 37 -13.84 6.47 -12.90
CA ASN A 37 -13.92 7.90 -12.63
C ASN A 37 -13.68 8.25 -11.15
N ARG A 38 -13.27 7.27 -10.32
CA ARG A 38 -13.03 7.45 -8.88
C ARG A 38 -11.54 7.41 -8.59
N VAL A 39 -11.12 8.24 -7.64
CA VAL A 39 -9.73 8.35 -7.21
C VAL A 39 -9.65 8.43 -5.69
N ILE A 40 -8.61 7.82 -5.12
CA ILE A 40 -8.25 7.98 -3.72
C ILE A 40 -6.73 8.15 -3.60
N THR A 41 -6.32 9.06 -2.71
CA THR A 41 -4.90 9.29 -2.40
C THR A 41 -4.63 8.83 -0.98
N PHE A 42 -3.53 8.12 -0.77
CA PHE A 42 -3.07 7.70 0.56
C PHE A 42 -1.57 7.41 0.55
N ASP A 43 -1.00 7.33 1.75
CA ASP A 43 0.41 7.06 1.93
C ASP A 43 0.65 5.55 2.05
N SER A 44 1.61 5.04 1.29
CA SER A 44 1.93 3.61 1.20
C SER A 44 3.37 3.34 1.58
N LEU A 45 3.58 2.26 2.35
CA LEU A 45 4.90 1.72 2.63
C LEU A 45 5.43 1.00 1.37
N VAL A 46 6.68 1.24 1.01
CA VAL A 46 7.43 0.44 0.05
C VAL A 46 8.06 -0.71 0.81
N ASP A 47 7.55 -1.92 0.59
CA ASP A 47 7.98 -3.12 1.32
C ASP A 47 8.47 -4.19 0.34
N SER A 48 9.79 -4.35 0.25
CA SER A 48 10.40 -5.40 -0.59
C SER A 48 10.24 -6.80 -0.01
N GLY A 49 9.78 -6.94 1.24
CA GLY A 49 9.53 -8.22 1.90
C GLY A 49 8.14 -8.79 1.64
N ALA A 50 7.27 -8.07 0.92
CA ALA A 50 5.92 -8.51 0.60
C ALA A 50 5.83 -9.05 -0.84
N ASP A 51 5.25 -10.25 -0.99
CA ASP A 51 4.98 -10.85 -2.31
C ASP A 51 3.91 -10.06 -3.09
N GLU A 52 2.97 -9.43 -2.38
CA GLU A 52 1.88 -8.66 -2.98
C GLU A 52 1.68 -7.30 -2.29
N CYS A 53 1.24 -6.32 -3.09
CA CYS A 53 0.71 -5.07 -2.57
C CYS A 53 -0.65 -5.31 -1.89
N THR A 54 -0.81 -4.78 -0.68
CA THR A 54 -2.06 -4.86 0.09
C THR A 54 -2.50 -3.48 0.52
N PHE A 55 -3.81 -3.31 0.67
CA PHE A 55 -4.39 -2.09 1.20
C PHE A 55 -5.67 -2.41 1.98
N PRO A 56 -6.09 -1.57 2.95
CA PRO A 56 -7.31 -1.80 3.72
C PRO A 56 -8.57 -1.89 2.85
N ALA A 57 -9.47 -2.83 3.15
CA ALA A 57 -10.69 -3.08 2.35
C ALA A 57 -11.57 -1.83 2.13
N TRP A 58 -11.53 -0.86 3.06
CA TRP A 58 -12.29 0.38 2.92
C TRP A 58 -11.83 1.24 1.72
N ILE A 59 -10.57 1.15 1.29
CA ILE A 59 -10.04 1.87 0.12
C ILE A 59 -10.72 1.36 -1.16
N ALA A 60 -10.85 0.04 -1.32
CA ALA A 60 -11.60 -0.54 -2.43
C ALA A 60 -13.08 -0.17 -2.37
N LYS A 61 -13.70 -0.19 -1.17
CA LYS A 61 -15.08 0.25 -0.99
C LYS A 61 -15.29 1.70 -1.45
N THR A 62 -14.38 2.61 -1.09
CA THR A 62 -14.41 4.01 -1.54
C THR A 62 -14.32 4.13 -3.07
N LEU A 63 -13.48 3.31 -3.69
CA LEU A 63 -13.38 3.23 -5.16
C LEU A 63 -14.59 2.54 -5.82
N GLY A 64 -15.58 2.05 -5.07
CA GLY A 64 -16.73 1.33 -5.62
C GLY A 64 -16.44 -0.11 -6.01
N HIS A 65 -15.33 -0.66 -5.52
CA HIS A 65 -14.92 -2.03 -5.78
C HIS A 65 -15.37 -2.99 -4.69
N ASP A 66 -15.95 -4.12 -5.09
CA ASP A 66 -16.33 -5.20 -4.18
C ASP A 66 -15.17 -6.19 -4.00
N VAL A 67 -14.45 -6.05 -2.89
CA VAL A 67 -13.30 -6.90 -2.54
C VAL A 67 -13.67 -8.37 -2.39
N TYR A 68 -14.91 -8.68 -2.02
CA TYR A 68 -15.35 -10.06 -1.74
C TYR A 68 -15.48 -10.89 -3.01
N LYS A 69 -15.50 -10.25 -4.19
CA LYS A 69 -15.41 -10.92 -5.51
C LYS A 69 -13.98 -11.30 -5.90
N GLY A 70 -12.99 -11.04 -5.04
CA GLY A 70 -11.61 -11.48 -5.23
C GLY A 70 -11.42 -12.96 -4.90
N LYS A 71 -10.26 -13.52 -5.28
CA LYS A 71 -9.85 -14.86 -4.87
C LYS A 71 -9.42 -14.81 -3.40
N GLN A 72 -10.03 -15.62 -2.55
CA GLN A 72 -9.56 -15.79 -1.18
C GLN A 72 -8.14 -16.35 -1.18
N LYS A 73 -7.26 -15.71 -0.42
CA LYS A 73 -5.87 -16.13 -0.22
C LYS A 73 -5.50 -15.90 1.25
N ILE A 74 -4.76 -16.84 1.82
CA ILE A 74 -4.14 -16.68 3.13
C ILE A 74 -2.86 -15.86 2.96
N PHE A 75 -2.76 -14.75 3.69
CA PHE A 75 -1.56 -13.93 3.81
C PHE A 75 -0.92 -14.21 5.15
N SER A 76 0.40 -14.35 5.18
CA SER A 76 1.17 -14.63 6.38
C SER A 76 2.17 -13.52 6.63
N GLY A 77 2.37 -13.16 7.89
CA GLY A 77 3.37 -12.20 8.32
C GLY A 77 3.85 -12.51 9.74
N ILE A 78 4.59 -11.58 10.33
CA ILE A 78 5.18 -11.75 11.67
C ILE A 78 4.10 -12.04 12.75
N GLY A 79 2.91 -11.46 12.60
CA GLY A 79 1.80 -11.65 13.55
C GLY A 79 0.94 -12.90 13.31
N GLY A 80 1.31 -13.77 12.38
CA GLY A 80 0.51 -14.93 11.97
C GLY A 80 -0.14 -14.74 10.59
N SER A 81 -1.24 -15.47 10.36
CA SER A 81 -1.90 -15.52 9.06
C SER A 81 -3.32 -14.96 9.10
N VAL A 82 -3.74 -14.32 8.01
CA VAL A 82 -5.07 -13.74 7.84
C VAL A 82 -5.65 -14.14 6.48
N LEU A 83 -6.96 -14.39 6.43
CA LEU A 83 -7.68 -14.57 5.17
C LEU A 83 -7.98 -13.20 4.56
N ALA A 84 -7.51 -12.97 3.34
CA ALA A 84 -7.84 -11.76 2.58
C ALA A 84 -8.23 -12.10 1.14
N TYR A 85 -8.65 -11.08 0.40
CA TYR A 85 -9.10 -11.21 -0.99
C TYR A 85 -8.05 -10.62 -1.93
N LEU A 86 -7.49 -11.48 -2.77
CA LEU A 86 -6.55 -11.09 -3.83
C LEU A 86 -7.29 -10.89 -5.14
N ARG A 87 -6.99 -9.80 -5.84
CA ARG A 87 -7.45 -9.57 -7.20
C ARG A 87 -6.29 -9.14 -8.07
N LEU A 88 -5.92 -10.00 -9.04
CA LEU A 88 -4.74 -9.81 -9.88
C LEU A 88 -4.90 -8.66 -10.89
N LYS A 89 -6.15 -8.36 -11.27
CA LYS A 89 -6.53 -7.22 -12.12
C LYS A 89 -7.92 -6.75 -11.73
N ALA A 90 -8.04 -5.53 -11.23
CA ALA A 90 -9.29 -4.80 -11.35
C ALA A 90 -9.20 -4.03 -12.65
N ASP A 91 -10.03 -4.36 -13.64
CA ASP A 91 -10.10 -3.60 -14.89
C ASP A 91 -10.31 -2.12 -14.55
N GLY A 92 -9.52 -1.23 -15.16
CA GLY A 92 -9.54 0.20 -14.85
C GLY A 92 -8.70 0.64 -13.65
N LEU A 93 -8.15 -0.30 -12.85
CA LEU A 93 -7.27 0.07 -11.73
C LEU A 93 -5.93 0.59 -12.24
N ARG A 94 -5.65 1.86 -11.96
CA ARG A 94 -4.37 2.49 -12.27
C ARG A 94 -3.73 3.00 -10.99
N TYR A 95 -2.44 2.72 -10.84
CA TYR A 95 -1.61 3.32 -9.80
C TYR A 95 -0.79 4.43 -10.44
N CYS A 96 -0.63 5.53 -9.72
CA CYS A 96 0.29 6.57 -10.16
C CYS A 96 0.98 7.23 -8.95
N PRO A 97 2.31 7.39 -8.99
CA PRO A 97 3.03 8.23 -8.03
C PRO A 97 2.47 9.64 -8.07
N LEU A 98 2.23 10.28 -6.91
CA LEU A 98 1.67 11.64 -6.89
C LEU A 98 2.49 12.65 -7.73
N SER A 99 3.81 12.42 -7.88
CA SER A 99 4.70 13.25 -8.69
C SER A 99 4.59 13.04 -10.21
N GLN A 100 3.79 12.08 -10.66
CA GLN A 100 3.70 11.64 -12.07
C GLN A 100 2.26 11.64 -12.60
N CYS A 101 1.35 12.21 -11.80
CA CYS A 101 -0.01 12.63 -12.09
C CYS A 101 -0.28 13.90 -11.27
#